data_AF-A0A9N9HUG2-F1
#
_entry.id   AF-A0A9N9HUG2-F1
#
_cell.length_a   1.000
_cell.length_b   1.000
_cell.length_c   1.000
_cell.angle_alpha   90.00
_cell.angle_beta   90.00
_cell.angle_gamma   90.00
#
_symmetry.space_group_name_H-M   'P 1'
#
loop_
_entity.id
_entity.type
_entity.pdbx_description
1 polymer ?
#
loop_
_entity_poly.entity_id
_entity_poly.type
_entity_poly.pdbx_seq_one_letter_code
_entity_poly.pdbx_strand_id
1 'polypeptide(L)'
;MITLSCEINKVQVTVILDSGANCNIIGESIAKIVGLKIDNTSNTEIYTISKFNILGIICAIEISILSQDGKQEQVEVTDIFVTNKPELESVLVLGQPWFQENVMKVDFPNKTLTLLDGTDILFVIGTEIPAPMQGDQSVDDYFKMIKIYAIALSIDLDNQDLKGTFFNGLSRDNKKEVIRFGFKKHLNEIVNHLNRISTGPTDIQKFRFGELEQGNESVMEYFAKVEKCGKLAGYNEERLRYFFLRGLSPDNQMEARRCRTDLSLDELVAKYIIYDLRMVQLNIFDLPELLEQILYFLEIDRSLYSALFVNRLWYHCSAPILWRRVEFFNEDYQQDQCEKNISGPLYW
;
A
#
# COMPACT_ATOMS: atom_id res chain seq x y z
N MET A 1 5.34 31.38 -5.48
CA MET A 1 4.99 31.41 -6.92
C MET A 1 4.58 32.83 -7.29
N ILE A 2 5.15 33.41 -8.34
CA ILE A 2 4.79 34.74 -8.82
C ILE A 2 4.00 34.56 -10.11
N THR A 3 2.86 35.21 -10.21
CA THR A 3 1.96 35.08 -11.35
C THR A 3 1.48 36.43 -11.86
N LEU A 4 1.22 36.52 -13.15
CA LEU A 4 0.47 37.63 -13.74
C LEU A 4 -0.57 37.09 -14.71
N SER A 5 -1.49 37.93 -15.15
CA SER A 5 -2.43 37.60 -16.22
C SER A 5 -2.04 38.33 -17.49
N CYS A 6 -2.03 37.61 -18.61
CA CYS A 6 -1.88 38.20 -19.94
C CYS A 6 -3.03 37.78 -20.84
N GLU A 7 -3.11 38.40 -22.01
CA GLU A 7 -4.00 38.02 -23.09
C GLU A 7 -3.17 37.54 -24.29
N ILE A 8 -3.54 36.38 -24.83
CA ILE A 8 -2.95 35.81 -26.05
C ILE A 8 -4.11 35.56 -27.01
N ASN A 9 -4.10 36.20 -28.18
CA ASN A 9 -5.19 36.08 -29.17
C ASN A 9 -6.60 36.27 -28.55
N LYS A 10 -6.79 37.26 -27.66
CA LYS A 10 -8.05 37.54 -26.95
C LYS A 10 -8.48 36.50 -25.90
N VAL A 11 -7.59 35.58 -25.53
CA VAL A 11 -7.81 34.62 -24.45
C VAL A 11 -6.95 35.00 -23.26
N GLN A 12 -7.57 35.09 -22.09
CA GLN A 12 -6.85 35.35 -20.85
C GLN A 12 -6.06 34.11 -20.42
N VAL A 13 -4.77 34.30 -20.14
CA VAL A 13 -3.82 33.25 -19.77
C VAL A 13 -3.14 33.61 -18.46
N THR A 14 -3.01 32.62 -17.58
CA THR A 14 -2.22 32.77 -16.35
C THR A 14 -0.76 32.51 -16.67
N VAL A 15 0.08 33.47 -16.28
CA VAL A 15 1.52 33.43 -16.48
C VAL A 15 2.20 33.17 -15.15
N ILE A 16 3.12 32.21 -15.10
CA ILE A 16 4.04 31.98 -14.00
C ILE A 16 5.37 32.64 -14.37
N LEU A 17 5.85 33.50 -13.49
CA LEU A 17 7.18 34.10 -13.59
C LEU A 17 8.18 33.22 -12.82
N ASP A 18 9.07 32.54 -13.55
CA ASP A 18 10.10 31.66 -12.97
C ASP A 18 11.48 32.02 -13.53
N SER A 19 12.17 32.95 -12.86
CA SER A 19 13.52 33.35 -13.25
C SER A 19 14.56 32.22 -13.13
N GLY A 20 14.22 31.09 -12.47
CA GLY A 20 15.07 29.90 -12.38
C GLY A 20 14.86 28.90 -13.52
N ALA A 21 13.80 29.06 -14.33
CA ALA A 21 13.56 28.23 -15.50
C ALA A 21 14.41 28.69 -16.68
N ASN A 22 15.20 27.79 -17.27
CA ASN A 22 16.09 28.13 -18.40
C ASN A 22 15.37 28.27 -19.76
N CYS A 23 14.04 28.23 -19.78
CA CYS A 23 13.25 28.22 -21.01
C CYS A 23 11.83 28.75 -20.76
N ASN A 24 11.20 29.25 -21.82
CA ASN A 24 9.78 29.59 -21.82
C ASN A 24 8.97 28.32 -22.11
N ILE A 25 7.88 28.09 -21.38
CA ILE A 25 7.05 26.88 -21.53
C ILE A 25 5.59 27.25 -21.63
N ILE A 26 4.84 26.62 -22.52
CA ILE A 26 3.39 26.74 -22.60
C ILE A 26 2.71 25.37 -22.55
N GLY A 27 1.61 25.30 -21.81
CA GLY A 27 0.75 24.12 -21.82
C GLY A 27 0.11 23.88 -23.18
N GLU A 28 0.08 22.61 -23.60
CA GLU A 28 -0.52 22.19 -24.87
C GLU A 28 -1.98 22.67 -25.01
N SER A 29 -2.75 22.62 -23.92
CA SER A 29 -4.16 23.01 -23.94
C SER A 29 -4.32 24.50 -24.22
N ILE A 30 -3.47 25.38 -23.66
CA ILE A 30 -3.49 26.80 -24.04
C ILE A 30 -3.11 26.95 -25.50
N ALA A 31 -1.99 26.37 -25.94
CA ALA A 31 -1.51 26.53 -27.31
C ALA A 31 -2.59 26.16 -28.34
N LYS A 32 -3.36 25.10 -28.07
CA LYS A 32 -4.52 24.71 -28.89
C LYS A 32 -5.68 25.70 -28.80
N ILE A 33 -6.05 26.15 -27.60
CA ILE A 33 -7.15 27.09 -27.37
C ILE A 33 -6.90 28.42 -28.10
N VAL A 34 -5.67 28.92 -28.06
CA VAL A 34 -5.29 30.18 -28.71
C VAL A 34 -4.90 30.01 -30.18
N GLY A 35 -4.96 28.79 -30.72
CA GLY A 35 -4.70 28.50 -32.13
C GLY A 35 -3.25 28.70 -32.57
N LEU A 36 -2.28 28.50 -31.68
CA LEU A 36 -0.86 28.65 -31.99
C LEU A 36 -0.35 27.47 -32.83
N LYS A 37 0.48 27.78 -33.83
CA LYS A 37 1.12 26.76 -34.67
C LYS A 37 2.33 26.20 -33.94
N ILE A 38 2.26 24.92 -33.59
CA ILE A 38 3.34 24.18 -32.95
C ILE A 38 4.25 23.63 -34.04
N ASP A 39 5.53 24.03 -34.04
CA ASP A 39 6.55 23.41 -34.89
C ASP A 39 7.09 22.16 -34.20
N ASN A 40 6.87 21.01 -34.84
CA ASN A 40 7.31 19.70 -34.38
C ASN A 40 8.42 19.11 -35.27
N THR A 41 9.01 19.91 -36.17
CA THR A 41 10.10 19.45 -37.02
C THR A 41 11.34 19.19 -36.17
N SER A 42 11.81 17.95 -36.21
CA SER A 42 12.93 17.21 -35.57
C SER A 42 14.11 17.91 -34.84
N ASN A 43 14.22 19.23 -34.78
CA ASN A 43 15.22 19.94 -33.96
C ASN A 43 14.89 19.96 -32.46
N THR A 44 13.74 19.44 -32.04
CA THR A 44 13.39 19.25 -30.62
C THR A 44 14.32 18.28 -29.88
N GLU A 45 15.05 17.41 -30.59
CA GLU A 45 16.06 16.52 -29.97
C GLU A 45 17.24 17.28 -29.34
N ILE A 46 17.48 18.55 -29.73
CA ILE A 46 18.61 19.34 -29.22
C ILE A 46 18.33 19.91 -27.82
N TYR A 47 17.06 20.09 -27.45
CA TYR A 47 16.67 20.59 -26.13
C TYR A 47 16.18 19.44 -25.26
N THR A 48 17.10 18.53 -24.90
CA THR A 48 16.83 17.54 -23.84
C THR A 48 16.80 18.26 -22.48
N ILE A 49 15.76 19.05 -22.23
CA ILE A 49 15.43 19.51 -20.88
C ILE A 49 14.93 18.25 -20.16
N SER A 50 15.81 17.63 -19.36
CA SER A 50 15.73 16.28 -18.79
C SER A 50 14.51 15.96 -17.89
N LYS A 51 13.45 16.77 -17.93
CA LYS A 51 12.26 16.67 -17.08
C LYS A 51 10.91 16.85 -17.76
N PHE A 52 10.84 17.25 -19.03
CA PHE A 52 9.56 17.53 -19.70
C PHE A 52 9.40 16.72 -20.98
N ASN A 53 8.18 16.22 -21.20
CA ASN A 53 7.77 15.74 -22.52
C ASN A 53 7.45 16.98 -23.38
N ILE A 54 8.34 17.29 -24.33
CA ILE A 54 8.25 18.44 -25.21
C ILE A 54 7.58 18.00 -26.51
N LEU A 55 6.48 18.64 -26.88
CA LEU A 55 5.71 18.33 -28.08
C LEU A 55 6.17 19.10 -29.31
N GLY A 56 6.83 20.24 -29.11
CA GLY A 56 7.26 21.14 -30.17
C GLY A 56 7.66 22.50 -29.60
N ILE A 57 7.96 23.42 -30.52
CA ILE A 57 8.37 24.79 -30.22
C ILE A 57 7.43 25.77 -30.92
N ILE A 58 7.13 26.88 -30.27
CA ILE A 58 6.51 28.06 -30.86
C ILE A 58 7.58 29.15 -30.91
N CYS A 59 7.93 29.61 -32.11
CA CYS A 59 9.08 30.49 -32.31
C CYS A 59 8.90 31.87 -31.66
N ALA A 60 7.72 32.45 -31.81
CA ALA A 60 7.39 33.75 -31.23
C ALA A 60 5.87 33.88 -31.06
N ILE A 61 5.46 34.52 -29.97
CA ILE A 61 4.09 35.01 -29.75
C ILE A 61 4.15 36.42 -29.18
N GLU A 62 3.10 37.18 -29.42
CA GLU A 62 2.87 38.46 -28.75
C GLU A 62 1.84 38.25 -27.64
N ILE A 63 2.18 38.67 -26.43
CA ILE A 63 1.29 38.65 -25.27
C ILE A 63 0.95 40.08 -24.87
N SER A 64 -0.31 40.33 -24.52
CA SER A 64 -0.73 41.63 -24.00
C SER A 64 -0.83 41.56 -22.48
N ILE A 65 -0.07 42.39 -21.77
CA ILE A 65 -0.07 42.45 -20.30
C ILE A 65 -0.62 43.80 -19.87
N LEU A 66 -1.44 43.81 -18.83
CA LEU A 66 -1.96 45.05 -18.26
C LEU A 66 -0.87 45.74 -17.43
N SER A 67 -0.49 46.95 -17.81
CA SER A 67 0.41 47.81 -17.04
C SER A 67 -0.29 48.42 -15.82
N GLN A 68 0.51 48.99 -14.92
CA GLN A 68 0.00 49.68 -13.74
C GLN A 68 -0.83 50.93 -14.07
N ASP A 69 -0.58 51.60 -15.21
CA ASP A 69 -1.37 52.74 -15.67
C ASP A 69 -2.65 52.34 -16.43
N GLY A 70 -2.95 51.03 -16.50
CA GLY A 70 -4.17 50.49 -17.09
C GLY A 70 -4.14 50.36 -18.61
N LYS A 71 -2.95 50.44 -19.23
CA LYS A 71 -2.75 50.21 -20.66
C LYS A 71 -2.42 48.74 -20.92
N GLN A 72 -2.78 48.25 -22.10
CA GLN A 72 -2.30 46.96 -22.56
C GLN A 72 -0.96 47.16 -23.25
N GLU A 73 0.07 46.51 -22.73
CA GLU A 73 1.40 46.48 -23.31
C GLU A 73 1.64 45.18 -24.03
N GLN A 74 2.11 45.27 -25.26
CA GLN A 74 2.44 44.12 -26.07
C GLN A 74 3.90 43.75 -25.89
N VAL A 75 4.14 42.49 -25.53
CA VAL A 75 5.47 41.95 -25.29
C VAL A 75 5.64 40.68 -26.10
N GLU A 76 6.77 40.57 -26.79
CA GLU A 76 7.12 39.36 -27.52
C GLU A 76 7.72 38.31 -26.58
N VAL A 77 7.35 37.05 -26.82
CA VAL A 77 7.93 35.89 -26.15
C VAL A 77 8.41 34.92 -27.22
N THR A 78 9.70 34.65 -27.22
CA THR A 78 10.38 33.78 -28.20
C THR A 78 10.70 32.41 -27.61
N ASP A 79 10.99 31.45 -28.48
CA ASP A 79 11.51 30.11 -28.15
C ASP A 79 10.73 29.39 -27.02
N ILE A 80 9.44 29.16 -27.27
CA ILE A 80 8.51 28.63 -26.28
C ILE A 80 8.31 27.13 -26.50
N PHE A 81 8.69 26.32 -25.50
CA PHE A 81 8.48 24.89 -25.54
C PHE A 81 7.05 24.51 -25.16
N VAL A 82 6.45 23.60 -25.91
CA VAL A 82 5.10 23.10 -25.62
C VAL A 82 5.18 21.80 -24.84
N THR A 83 4.42 21.67 -23.74
CA THR A 83 4.37 20.45 -22.93
C THR A 83 2.94 19.99 -22.64
N ASN A 84 2.75 18.68 -22.49
CA ASN A 84 1.49 18.08 -22.02
C ASN A 84 1.54 17.66 -20.54
N LYS A 85 2.47 18.22 -19.76
CA LYS A 85 2.52 17.93 -18.33
C LYS A 85 1.23 18.45 -17.64
N PRO A 86 0.50 17.63 -16.87
CA PRO A 86 -0.77 18.04 -16.25
C PRO A 86 -0.65 19.29 -15.37
N GLU A 87 0.47 19.44 -14.66
CA GLU A 87 0.75 20.58 -13.79
C GLU A 87 0.92 21.91 -14.55
N LEU A 88 1.26 21.85 -15.84
CA LEU A 88 1.54 23.03 -16.68
C LEU A 88 0.53 23.20 -17.83
N GLU A 89 -0.52 22.38 -17.86
CA GLU A 89 -1.45 22.27 -18.99
C GLU A 89 -2.16 23.60 -19.32
N SER A 90 -2.41 24.42 -18.31
CA SER A 90 -3.18 25.67 -18.38
C SER A 90 -2.39 26.92 -17.99
N VAL A 91 -1.05 26.88 -18.08
CA VAL A 91 -0.19 28.04 -17.79
C VAL A 91 0.84 28.32 -18.87
N LEU A 92 1.26 29.59 -18.95
CA LEU A 92 2.48 30.03 -19.63
C LEU A 92 3.56 30.30 -18.57
N VAL A 93 4.71 29.68 -18.67
CA VAL A 93 5.88 29.94 -17.81
C VAL A 93 6.85 30.83 -18.57
N LEU A 94 7.12 32.02 -18.04
CA LEU A 94 8.16 32.91 -18.54
C LEU A 94 9.43 32.66 -17.76
N GLY A 95 10.42 32.13 -18.48
CA GLY A 95 11.71 31.75 -17.93
C GLY A 95 12.77 32.83 -18.11
N GLN A 96 13.97 32.49 -17.68
CA GLN A 96 15.20 33.27 -17.75
C GLN A 96 15.45 33.95 -19.12
N PRO A 97 15.16 33.32 -20.28
CA PRO A 97 15.28 33.99 -21.59
C PRO A 97 14.38 35.23 -21.72
N TRP A 98 13.09 35.11 -21.37
CA TRP A 98 12.17 36.24 -21.43
C TRP A 98 12.57 37.35 -20.44
N PHE A 99 13.03 36.97 -19.23
CA PHE A 99 13.53 37.95 -18.25
C PHE A 99 14.70 38.78 -18.78
N GLN A 100 15.66 38.16 -19.46
CA GLN A 100 16.82 38.89 -20.02
C GLN A 100 16.44 39.89 -21.09
N GLU A 101 15.47 39.52 -21.94
CA GLU A 101 15.07 40.34 -23.09
C GLU A 101 14.11 41.45 -22.71
N ASN A 102 13.37 41.32 -21.61
CA ASN A 102 12.24 42.20 -21.32
C ASN A 102 12.28 42.88 -19.96
N VAL A 103 13.02 42.37 -18.97
CA VAL A 103 12.91 42.82 -17.57
C VAL A 103 14.12 43.64 -17.14
N MET A 104 13.88 44.90 -16.74
CA MET A 104 14.90 45.76 -16.15
C MET A 104 15.07 45.49 -14.65
N LYS A 105 13.96 45.40 -13.92
CA LYS A 105 13.96 45.28 -12.46
C LYS A 105 12.71 44.56 -11.97
N VAL A 106 12.86 43.78 -10.90
CA VAL A 106 11.74 43.24 -10.14
C VAL A 106 11.74 43.87 -8.74
N ASP A 107 10.62 44.47 -8.36
CA ASP A 107 10.39 45.12 -7.08
C ASP A 107 9.36 44.32 -6.26
N PHE A 108 9.86 43.44 -5.39
CA PHE A 108 9.02 42.57 -4.56
C PHE A 108 8.12 43.32 -3.57
N PRO A 109 8.60 44.33 -2.81
CA PRO A 109 7.75 45.10 -1.90
C PRO A 109 6.55 45.75 -2.60
N ASN A 110 6.78 46.31 -3.79
CA ASN A 110 5.74 46.99 -4.55
C ASN A 110 4.94 46.05 -5.48
N LYS A 111 5.37 44.78 -5.58
CA LYS A 111 4.80 43.74 -6.46
C LYS A 111 4.80 44.19 -7.93
N THR A 112 5.87 44.85 -8.34
CA THR A 112 6.00 45.47 -9.65
C THR A 112 7.20 44.90 -10.40
N LEU A 113 7.00 44.60 -11.67
CA LEU A 113 8.05 44.23 -12.61
C LEU A 113 8.17 45.35 -13.64
N THR A 114 9.34 45.96 -13.71
CA THR A 114 9.62 47.04 -14.65
C THR A 114 10.27 46.45 -15.90
N LEU A 115 9.65 46.69 -17.06
CA LEU A 115 10.17 46.33 -18.37
C LEU A 115 11.35 47.23 -18.78
N LEU A 116 12.08 46.83 -19.82
CA LEU A 116 13.23 47.60 -20.34
C LEU A 116 12.86 48.98 -20.89
N ASP A 117 11.62 49.17 -21.34
CA ASP A 117 11.08 50.46 -21.79
C ASP A 117 10.68 51.38 -20.63
N GLY A 118 10.78 50.91 -19.39
CA GLY A 118 10.38 51.61 -18.17
C GLY A 118 8.94 51.36 -17.74
N THR A 119 8.19 50.49 -18.43
CA THR A 119 6.80 50.21 -18.10
C THR A 119 6.68 49.29 -16.89
N ASP A 120 5.84 49.66 -15.93
CA ASP A 120 5.59 48.90 -14.71
C ASP A 120 4.38 47.98 -14.85
N ILE A 121 4.59 46.68 -14.58
CA ILE A 121 3.58 45.63 -14.57
C ILE A 121 3.36 45.14 -13.15
N LEU A 122 2.10 45.00 -12.74
CA LEU A 122 1.75 44.41 -11.45
C LEU A 122 1.75 42.88 -11.55
N PHE A 123 2.41 42.23 -10.59
CA PHE A 123 2.32 40.78 -10.41
C PHE A 123 1.66 40.42 -9.09
N VAL A 124 1.07 39.24 -9.07
CA VAL A 124 0.52 38.61 -7.87
C VAL A 124 1.56 37.65 -7.34
N ILE A 125 1.98 37.85 -6.09
CA ILE A 125 2.68 36.80 -5.35
C ILE A 125 1.60 35.84 -4.88
N GLY A 126 1.55 34.66 -5.47
CA GLY A 126 0.63 33.60 -5.10
C GLY A 126 0.89 33.13 -3.67
N THR A 127 0.18 33.73 -2.73
CA THR A 127 -0.51 33.02 -1.66
C THR A 127 -1.88 32.68 -2.25
N GLU A 128 -2.18 31.49 -2.73
CA GLU A 128 -2.32 30.24 -1.98
C GLU A 128 -2.11 29.07 -2.95
N ILE A 129 -1.01 28.32 -2.83
CA ILE A 129 -1.04 26.94 -3.32
C ILE A 129 -2.03 26.23 -2.38
N PRO A 130 -3.14 25.65 -2.89
CA PRO A 130 -4.11 25.00 -2.04
C PRO A 130 -3.42 23.88 -1.26
N ALA A 131 -3.63 23.87 0.06
CA ALA A 131 -3.09 22.84 0.93
C ALA A 131 -3.56 21.46 0.44
N PRO A 132 -2.65 20.48 0.28
CA PRO A 132 -3.03 19.13 -0.11
C PRO A 132 -3.98 18.53 0.92
N MET A 133 -5.02 17.85 0.44
CA MET A 133 -5.93 17.05 1.24
C MET A 133 -5.67 15.57 0.97
N GLN A 134 -5.74 14.72 2.01
CA GLN A 134 -5.53 13.28 1.88
C GLN A 134 -6.62 12.63 1.02
N GLY A 135 -7.89 13.01 1.22
CA GLY A 135 -9.02 12.34 0.60
C GLY A 135 -9.00 10.83 0.88
N ASP A 136 -9.17 10.04 -0.18
CA ASP A 136 -9.15 8.56 -0.12
C ASP A 136 -7.75 7.96 -0.34
N GLN A 137 -6.70 8.80 -0.42
CA GLN A 137 -5.34 8.35 -0.67
C GLN A 137 -4.71 7.71 0.58
N SER A 138 -3.70 6.87 0.34
CA SER A 138 -2.82 6.37 1.39
C SER A 138 -2.09 7.51 2.08
N VAL A 139 -1.67 7.31 3.34
CA VAL A 139 -0.93 8.34 4.07
C VAL A 139 0.44 8.60 3.43
N ASP A 140 1.08 7.59 2.83
CA ASP A 140 2.34 7.74 2.11
C ASP A 140 2.19 8.59 0.84
N ASP A 141 1.15 8.36 0.04
CA ASP A 141 0.93 9.14 -1.18
C ASP A 141 0.56 10.59 -0.84
N TYR A 142 -0.29 10.77 0.18
CA TYR A 142 -0.56 12.09 0.73
C TYR A 142 0.71 12.79 1.24
N PHE A 143 1.60 12.06 1.92
CA PHE A 143 2.84 12.63 2.43
C PHE A 143 3.81 13.02 1.30
N LYS A 144 3.84 12.28 0.18
CA LYS A 144 4.59 12.70 -1.02
C LYS A 144 4.06 14.03 -1.56
N MET A 145 2.74 14.21 -1.61
CA MET A 145 2.12 15.48 -2.02
C MET A 145 2.52 16.63 -1.09
N ILE A 146 2.60 16.38 0.22
CA ILE A 146 3.04 17.37 1.21
C ILE A 146 4.52 17.72 1.04
N LYS A 147 5.39 16.78 0.67
CA LYS A 147 6.79 17.08 0.33
C LYS A 147 6.90 17.97 -0.91
N ILE A 148 6.12 17.67 -1.94
CA ILE A 148 6.05 18.50 -3.17
C ILE A 148 5.54 19.90 -2.83
N TYR A 149 4.51 19.99 -1.99
CA TYR A 149 3.96 21.25 -1.50
C TYR A 149 4.98 22.08 -0.71
N ALA A 150 5.74 21.44 0.18
CA ALA A 150 6.82 22.08 0.94
C ALA A 150 7.92 22.63 0.01
N ILE A 151 8.31 21.86 -1.02
CA ILE A 151 9.27 22.31 -2.05
C ILE A 151 8.71 23.51 -2.82
N ALA A 152 7.45 23.45 -3.26
CA ALA A 152 6.80 24.52 -4.02
C ALA A 152 6.68 25.83 -3.23
N LEU A 153 6.59 25.74 -1.90
CA LEU A 153 6.59 26.89 -1.00
C LEU A 153 7.97 27.27 -0.45
N SER A 154 9.02 26.49 -0.76
CA SER A 154 10.36 26.64 -0.17
C SER A 154 10.35 26.59 1.37
N ILE A 155 9.56 25.70 1.95
CA ILE A 155 9.39 25.51 3.39
C ILE A 155 10.03 24.18 3.81
N ASP A 156 10.70 24.17 4.96
CA ASP A 156 11.31 22.97 5.54
C ASP A 156 10.27 21.98 6.10
N LEU A 157 10.57 20.68 6.10
CA LEU A 157 9.66 19.63 6.57
C LEU A 157 9.39 19.68 8.09
N ASP A 158 10.28 20.28 8.88
CA ASP A 158 10.10 20.48 10.33
C ASP A 158 9.39 21.81 10.66
N ASN A 159 8.97 22.58 9.65
CA ASN A 159 8.19 23.80 9.84
C ASN A 159 6.83 23.52 10.50
N GLN A 160 6.47 24.32 11.52
CA GLN A 160 5.24 24.14 12.29
C GLN A 160 3.96 24.39 11.47
N ASP A 161 3.99 25.35 10.55
CA ASP A 161 2.85 25.69 9.69
C ASP A 161 2.59 24.60 8.65
N LEU A 162 3.65 23.99 8.11
CA LEU A 162 3.55 22.83 7.24
C LEU A 162 2.97 21.63 7.99
N LYS A 163 3.36 21.43 9.25
CA LYS A 163 2.82 20.37 10.09
C LYS A 163 1.34 20.56 10.39
N GLY A 164 0.93 21.81 10.64
CA GLY A 164 -0.47 22.19 10.75
C GLY A 164 -1.24 21.91 9.46
N THR A 165 -0.65 22.25 8.32
CA THR A 165 -1.20 21.97 6.98
C THR A 165 -1.40 20.48 6.75
N PHE A 166 -0.39 19.65 7.02
CA PHE A 166 -0.48 18.19 6.94
C PHE A 166 -1.61 17.66 7.82
N PHE A 167 -1.68 18.09 9.08
CA PHE A 167 -2.73 17.62 9.99
C PHE A 167 -4.13 18.04 9.54
N ASN A 168 -4.30 19.26 9.04
CA ASN A 168 -5.58 19.75 8.55
C ASN A 168 -6.04 19.01 7.30
N GLY A 169 -5.12 18.55 6.45
CA GLY A 169 -5.45 17.77 5.26
C GLY A 169 -5.65 16.28 5.48
N LEU A 170 -5.27 15.71 6.63
CA LEU A 170 -5.52 14.31 6.97
C LEU A 170 -7.02 13.95 7.00
N SER A 171 -7.31 12.67 6.76
CA SER A 171 -8.64 12.09 6.97
C SER A 171 -9.07 12.20 8.43
N ARG A 172 -10.38 12.14 8.69
CA ARG A 172 -10.95 12.29 10.04
C ARG A 172 -10.40 11.25 11.02
N ASP A 173 -10.19 10.03 10.57
CA ASP A 173 -9.71 8.94 11.45
C ASP A 173 -8.21 9.06 11.73
N ASN A 174 -7.41 9.39 10.71
CA ASN A 174 -5.99 9.66 10.92
C ASN A 174 -5.76 10.86 11.84
N LYS A 175 -6.58 11.92 11.76
CA LYS A 175 -6.54 13.05 12.71
C LYS A 175 -6.68 12.61 14.16
N LYS A 176 -7.62 11.69 14.46
CA LYS A 176 -7.82 11.15 15.82
C LYS A 176 -6.56 10.43 16.31
N GLU A 177 -5.93 9.65 15.44
CA GLU A 177 -4.71 8.91 15.77
C GLU A 177 -3.51 9.84 15.99
N VAL A 178 -3.37 10.92 15.22
CA VAL A 178 -2.34 11.94 15.49
C VAL A 178 -2.55 12.63 16.84
N ILE A 179 -3.80 12.92 17.23
CA ILE A 179 -4.12 13.48 18.55
C ILE A 179 -3.71 12.51 19.67
N ARG A 180 -3.99 11.21 19.50
CA ARG A 180 -3.62 10.16 20.47
C ARG A 180 -2.11 9.95 20.56
N PHE A 181 -1.42 9.96 19.42
CA PHE A 181 0.03 9.74 19.34
C PHE A 181 0.85 10.93 19.84
N GLY A 182 0.33 12.14 19.63
CA GLY A 182 0.92 13.39 20.10
C GLY A 182 1.46 14.26 18.97
N PHE A 183 0.78 15.38 18.72
CA PHE A 183 1.12 16.34 17.66
C PHE A 183 2.50 17.00 17.79
N LYS A 184 3.22 16.85 18.91
CA LYS A 184 4.57 17.41 19.10
C LYS A 184 5.67 16.63 18.36
N LYS A 185 5.43 15.37 17.95
CA LYS A 185 6.42 14.49 17.28
C LYS A 185 6.82 14.95 15.87
N HIS A 186 8.01 14.59 15.38
CA HIS A 186 8.41 14.96 14.01
C HIS A 186 7.44 14.42 12.95
N LEU A 187 7.32 15.12 11.83
CA LEU A 187 6.35 14.78 10.78
C LEU A 187 6.56 13.33 10.26
N ASN A 188 7.81 12.92 10.07
CA ASN A 188 8.16 11.54 9.68
C ASN A 188 7.72 10.50 10.72
N GLU A 189 7.82 10.80 12.03
CA GLU A 189 7.35 9.87 13.08
C GLU A 189 5.83 9.68 13.02
N ILE A 190 5.09 10.77 12.77
CA ILE A 190 3.64 10.76 12.64
C ILE A 190 3.22 9.92 11.43
N VAL A 191 3.85 10.13 10.27
CA VAL A 191 3.57 9.36 9.05
C VAL A 191 3.83 7.86 9.28
N ASN A 192 4.97 7.51 9.87
CA ASN A 192 5.30 6.13 10.20
C ASN A 192 4.27 5.49 11.15
N HIS A 193 3.76 6.25 12.13
CA HIS A 193 2.73 5.76 13.03
C HIS A 193 1.40 5.51 12.31
N LEU A 194 0.96 6.43 11.46
CA LEU A 194 -0.29 6.30 10.70
C LEU A 194 -0.24 5.13 9.71
N ASN A 195 0.88 4.95 9.00
CA ASN A 195 1.07 3.81 8.10
C ASN A 195 1.03 2.46 8.83
N ARG A 196 1.55 2.41 10.07
CA ARG A 196 1.46 1.22 10.93
C ARG A 196 0.04 0.88 11.35
N ILE A 197 -0.83 1.86 11.52
CA ILE A 197 -2.25 1.61 11.83
C ILE A 197 -2.96 1.04 10.61
N SER A 198 -2.69 1.59 9.42
CA SER A 198 -3.31 1.15 8.17
C SER A 198 -2.88 -0.25 7.71
N THR A 199 -1.67 -0.68 8.05
CA THR A 199 -1.12 -2.00 7.68
C THR A 199 -1.33 -3.07 8.74
N GLY A 200 -1.94 -2.71 9.88
CA GLY A 200 -2.02 -3.54 11.06
C GLY A 200 -0.68 -3.67 11.79
N PRO A 201 -0.69 -4.17 13.03
CA PRO A 201 0.54 -4.35 13.79
C PRO A 201 1.47 -5.35 13.07
N THR A 202 2.72 -4.95 12.87
CA THR A 202 3.78 -5.82 12.33
C THR A 202 4.01 -7.02 13.25
N ASP A 203 4.60 -8.11 12.72
CA ASP A 203 4.90 -9.32 13.51
C ASP A 203 5.69 -9.00 14.80
N ILE A 204 6.65 -8.06 14.75
CA ILE A 204 7.41 -7.62 15.93
C ILE A 204 6.54 -6.90 16.97
N GLN A 205 5.51 -6.18 16.55
CA GLN A 205 4.58 -5.51 17.46
C GLN A 205 3.61 -6.53 18.06
N LYS A 206 2.98 -7.37 17.23
CA LYS A 206 2.17 -8.50 17.70
C LYS A 206 2.95 -9.34 18.70
N PHE A 207 4.22 -9.62 18.41
CA PHE A 207 5.12 -10.36 19.28
C PHE A 207 5.33 -9.66 20.64
N ARG A 208 5.60 -8.35 20.66
CA ARG A 208 5.77 -7.58 21.90
C ARG A 208 4.51 -7.51 22.75
N PHE A 209 3.33 -7.48 22.14
CA PHE A 209 2.03 -7.49 22.82
C PHE A 209 1.55 -8.92 23.15
N GLY A 210 2.24 -9.95 22.67
CA GLY A 210 1.85 -11.34 22.85
C GLY A 210 0.59 -11.72 22.07
N GLU A 211 0.36 -11.05 20.94
CA GLU A 211 -0.73 -11.27 19.97
C GLU A 211 -0.22 -11.95 18.69
N LEU A 212 1.06 -12.36 18.66
CA LEU A 212 1.60 -13.14 17.55
C LEU A 212 1.14 -14.59 17.71
N GLU A 213 0.40 -15.09 16.72
CA GLU A 213 -0.16 -16.44 16.69
C GLU A 213 0.28 -17.18 15.43
N GLN A 214 0.33 -18.51 15.51
CA GLN A 214 0.69 -19.42 14.42
C GLN A 214 -0.31 -19.33 13.25
N GLY A 215 -1.61 -19.21 13.56
CA GLY A 215 -2.65 -19.26 12.54
C GLY A 215 -2.57 -20.55 11.71
N ASN A 216 -2.53 -20.40 10.38
CA ASN A 216 -2.43 -21.50 9.43
C ASN A 216 -0.98 -21.81 9.01
N GLU A 217 0.01 -21.16 9.61
CA GLU A 217 1.42 -21.34 9.27
C GLU A 217 1.95 -22.65 9.86
N SER A 218 2.98 -23.22 9.22
CA SER A 218 3.68 -24.35 9.82
C SER A 218 4.34 -23.92 11.14
N VAL A 219 4.54 -24.88 12.06
CA VAL A 219 5.22 -24.62 13.34
C VAL A 219 6.63 -24.05 13.12
N MET A 220 7.29 -24.46 12.04
CA MET A 220 8.63 -23.99 11.64
C MET A 220 8.64 -22.53 11.18
N GLU A 221 7.70 -22.14 10.31
CA GLU A 221 7.61 -20.76 9.84
C GLU A 221 7.26 -19.82 10.99
N TYR A 222 6.31 -20.24 11.84
CA TYR A 222 5.96 -19.51 13.05
C TYR A 222 7.16 -19.38 14.02
N PHE A 223 7.91 -20.46 14.24
CA PHE A 223 9.13 -20.44 15.04
C PHE A 223 10.17 -19.44 14.50
N ALA A 224 10.44 -19.46 13.19
CA ALA A 224 11.39 -18.53 12.57
C ALA A 224 10.96 -17.07 12.75
N LYS A 225 9.66 -16.77 12.70
CA LYS A 225 9.13 -15.43 13.01
C LYS A 225 9.33 -15.05 14.47
N VAL A 226 9.05 -15.95 15.40
CA VAL A 226 9.26 -15.75 16.84
C VAL A 226 10.73 -15.48 17.13
N GLU A 227 11.66 -16.27 16.58
CA GLU A 227 13.11 -16.05 16.72
C GLU A 227 13.55 -14.69 16.19
N LYS A 228 13.11 -14.35 14.97
CA LYS A 228 13.43 -13.07 14.34
C LYS A 228 12.92 -11.91 15.20
N CYS A 229 11.69 -12.00 15.70
CA CYS A 229 11.11 -10.98 16.56
C CYS A 229 11.80 -10.90 17.92
N GLY A 230 12.18 -12.05 18.49
CA GLY A 230 12.95 -12.16 19.72
C GLY A 230 14.30 -11.48 19.69
N LYS A 231 15.08 -11.77 18.63
CA LYS A 231 16.38 -11.14 18.37
C LYS A 231 16.24 -9.62 18.29
N LEU A 232 15.22 -9.12 17.60
CA LEU A 232 14.92 -7.68 17.49
C LEU A 232 14.40 -7.06 18.80
N ALA A 233 13.77 -7.84 19.68
CA ALA A 233 13.27 -7.38 20.97
C ALA A 233 14.29 -7.49 22.11
N GLY A 234 15.41 -8.19 21.90
CA GLY A 234 16.41 -8.45 22.94
C GLY A 234 15.91 -9.39 24.04
N TYR A 235 15.02 -10.34 23.70
CA TYR A 235 14.48 -11.30 24.66
C TYR A 235 15.38 -12.53 24.78
N ASN A 236 15.48 -13.06 26.00
CA ASN A 236 16.18 -14.32 26.28
C ASN A 236 15.34 -15.53 25.83
N GLU A 237 15.98 -16.70 25.80
CA GLU A 237 15.38 -17.96 25.33
C GLU A 237 14.11 -18.34 26.10
N GLU A 238 14.11 -18.16 27.42
CA GLU A 238 12.96 -18.50 28.27
C GLU A 238 11.71 -17.66 27.91
N ARG A 239 11.92 -16.37 27.64
CA ARG A 239 10.85 -15.46 27.21
C ARG A 239 10.41 -15.75 25.78
N LEU A 240 11.33 -16.13 24.90
CA LEU A 240 11.00 -16.59 23.54
C LEU A 240 10.15 -17.85 23.56
N ARG A 241 10.52 -18.81 24.39
CA ARG A 241 9.79 -20.06 24.60
C ARG A 241 8.37 -19.80 25.10
N TYR A 242 8.20 -18.89 26.04
CA TYR A 242 6.88 -18.50 26.52
C TYR A 242 5.99 -17.97 25.38
N PHE A 243 6.50 -17.04 24.57
CA PHE A 243 5.72 -16.46 23.46
C PHE A 243 5.46 -17.47 22.34
N PHE A 244 6.43 -18.33 22.03
CA PHE A 244 6.25 -19.43 21.09
C PHE A 244 5.09 -20.32 21.50
N LEU A 245 5.16 -20.88 22.72
CA LEU A 245 4.14 -21.81 23.23
C LEU A 245 2.75 -21.16 23.33
N ARG A 246 2.67 -19.89 23.72
CA ARG A 246 1.39 -19.17 23.84
C ARG A 246 0.71 -18.93 22.50
N GLY A 247 1.48 -18.66 21.45
CA GLY A 247 0.93 -18.37 20.12
C GLY A 247 0.79 -19.58 19.20
N LEU A 248 1.17 -20.79 19.63
CA LEU A 248 0.88 -22.01 18.88
C LEU A 248 -0.64 -22.19 18.67
N SER A 249 -1.02 -22.92 17.61
CA SER A 249 -2.41 -23.34 17.42
C SER A 249 -2.91 -24.21 18.59
N PRO A 250 -4.23 -24.28 18.86
CA PRO A 250 -4.76 -25.07 19.97
C PRO A 250 -4.30 -26.53 19.98
N ASP A 251 -4.22 -27.17 18.81
CA ASP A 251 -3.77 -28.55 18.66
C ASP A 251 -2.29 -28.70 19.03
N ASN A 252 -1.45 -27.79 18.50
CA ASN A 252 -0.03 -27.80 18.81
C ASN A 252 0.22 -27.46 20.28
N GLN A 253 -0.54 -26.54 20.90
CA GLN A 253 -0.45 -26.29 22.34
C GLN A 253 -0.74 -27.54 23.17
N MET A 254 -1.70 -28.37 22.75
CA MET A 254 -2.01 -29.63 23.43
C MET A 254 -0.83 -30.61 23.36
N GLU A 255 -0.16 -30.71 22.21
CA GLU A 255 1.03 -31.54 22.04
C GLU A 255 2.24 -31.01 22.82
N ALA A 256 2.40 -29.69 22.92
CA ALA A 256 3.44 -29.08 23.76
C ALA A 256 3.27 -29.48 25.23
N ARG A 257 2.03 -29.55 25.71
CA ARG A 257 1.72 -30.00 27.09
C ARG A 257 2.01 -31.47 27.31
N ARG A 258 1.95 -32.31 26.27
CA ARG A 258 2.32 -33.74 26.31
C ARG A 258 3.84 -33.93 26.30
N CYS A 259 4.59 -32.97 25.77
CA CYS A 259 6.04 -32.93 25.86
C CYS A 259 6.50 -32.51 27.27
N ARG A 260 7.68 -32.97 27.67
CA ARG A 260 8.24 -32.59 28.98
C ARG A 260 8.57 -31.08 29.01
N THR A 261 8.31 -30.45 30.14
CA THR A 261 8.48 -29.01 30.37
C THR A 261 9.94 -28.55 30.47
N ASP A 262 10.92 -29.46 30.44
CA ASP A 262 12.35 -29.20 30.53
C ASP A 262 13.07 -28.99 29.19
N LEU A 263 12.40 -29.29 28.06
CA LEU A 263 13.02 -29.25 26.73
C LEU A 263 13.36 -27.83 26.26
N SER A 264 14.51 -27.65 25.61
CA SER A 264 14.86 -26.38 24.95
C SER A 264 13.88 -26.04 23.82
N LEU A 265 13.90 -24.78 23.37
CA LEU A 265 13.01 -24.35 22.29
C LEU A 265 13.29 -25.13 20.98
N ASP A 266 14.56 -25.38 20.68
CA ASP A 266 14.98 -26.18 19.52
C ASP A 266 14.56 -27.65 19.63
N GLU A 267 14.62 -28.24 20.84
CA GLU A 267 14.19 -29.62 21.08
C GLU A 267 12.68 -29.79 20.92
N LEU A 268 11.89 -28.78 21.32
CA LEU A 268 10.45 -28.77 21.11
C LEU A 268 10.13 -28.74 19.62
N VAL A 269 10.74 -27.82 18.87
CA VAL A 269 10.54 -27.68 17.42
C VAL A 269 10.95 -28.96 16.68
N ALA A 270 12.09 -29.57 17.04
CA ALA A 270 12.52 -30.85 16.49
C ALA A 270 11.51 -31.98 16.73
N LYS A 271 10.86 -32.01 17.91
CA LYS A 271 9.77 -32.97 18.17
C LYS A 271 8.56 -32.72 17.30
N TYR A 272 8.15 -31.47 17.07
CA TYR A 272 7.04 -31.17 16.16
C TYR A 272 7.34 -31.65 14.74
N ILE A 273 8.56 -31.46 14.24
CA ILE A 273 8.99 -32.00 12.94
C ILE A 273 8.86 -33.53 12.91
N ILE A 274 9.28 -34.22 13.98
CA ILE A 274 9.17 -35.69 14.07
C ILE A 274 7.69 -36.13 14.13
N TYR A 275 6.82 -35.39 14.82
CA TYR A 275 5.39 -35.68 14.88
C TYR A 275 4.69 -35.40 13.54
N ASP A 276 4.97 -34.29 12.86
CA ASP A 276 4.44 -34.00 11.53
C ASP A 276 4.90 -35.07 10.52
N LEU A 277 6.18 -35.45 10.55
CA LEU A 277 6.69 -36.55 9.73
C LEU A 277 6.09 -37.91 10.11
N ARG A 278 5.83 -38.17 11.40
CA ARG A 278 5.14 -39.39 11.85
C ARG A 278 3.67 -39.42 11.46
N MET A 279 2.96 -38.31 11.49
CA MET A 279 1.56 -38.21 11.08
C MET A 279 1.44 -38.32 9.55
N VAL A 280 2.37 -37.75 8.79
CA VAL A 280 2.49 -37.98 7.35
C VAL A 280 2.87 -39.43 7.05
N GLN A 281 3.79 -40.04 7.80
CA GLN A 281 4.14 -41.46 7.64
C GLN A 281 3.00 -42.40 8.06
N LEU A 282 2.22 -42.09 9.09
CA LEU A 282 1.03 -42.84 9.50
C LEU A 282 -0.14 -42.65 8.53
N ASN A 283 -0.24 -41.50 7.84
CA ASN A 283 -1.16 -41.32 6.72
C ASN A 283 -0.69 -42.04 5.44
N ILE A 284 0.59 -42.39 5.33
CA ILE A 284 1.17 -43.13 4.18
C ILE A 284 1.16 -44.65 4.40
N PHE A 285 1.16 -45.15 5.64
CA PHE A 285 0.92 -46.56 5.92
C PHE A 285 -0.59 -46.81 6.09
N ASP A 286 -1.28 -46.87 4.95
CA ASP A 286 -2.48 -47.68 4.70
C ASP A 286 -3.32 -48.03 5.95
N LEU A 287 -3.87 -46.99 6.62
CA LEU A 287 -4.84 -47.19 7.69
C LEU A 287 -6.02 -48.10 7.24
N PRO A 288 -6.49 -48.04 5.98
CA PRO A 288 -7.46 -48.99 5.46
C PRO A 288 -6.94 -50.44 5.39
N GLU A 289 -5.79 -50.72 4.76
CA GLU A 289 -5.27 -52.08 4.63
C GLU A 289 -4.85 -52.69 5.97
N LEU A 290 -4.27 -51.90 6.89
CA LEU A 290 -3.89 -52.38 8.21
C LEU A 290 -5.14 -52.70 9.04
N LEU A 291 -6.16 -51.85 8.98
CA LEU A 291 -7.45 -52.09 9.63
C LEU A 291 -8.15 -53.30 9.02
N GLU A 292 -8.06 -53.49 7.70
CA GLU A 292 -8.59 -54.64 6.99
C GLU A 292 -7.90 -55.95 7.41
N GLN A 293 -6.57 -55.94 7.58
CA GLN A 293 -5.84 -57.10 8.11
C GLN A 293 -6.18 -57.42 9.57
N ILE A 294 -6.34 -56.40 10.42
CA ILE A 294 -6.74 -56.58 11.82
C ILE A 294 -8.15 -57.15 11.90
N LEU A 295 -9.10 -56.62 11.12
CA LEU A 295 -10.48 -57.11 11.08
C LEU A 295 -10.56 -58.55 10.56
N TYR A 296 -9.80 -58.88 9.51
CA TYR A 296 -9.70 -60.24 8.98
C TYR A 296 -9.15 -61.24 10.01
N PHE A 297 -8.11 -60.86 10.74
CA PHE A 297 -7.53 -61.70 11.80
C PHE A 297 -8.51 -61.93 12.95
N LEU A 298 -9.22 -60.89 13.40
CA LEU A 298 -10.21 -60.97 14.47
C LEU A 298 -11.47 -61.78 14.07
N GLU A 299 -11.83 -61.75 12.78
CA GLU A 299 -12.92 -62.57 12.24
C GLU A 299 -12.55 -64.06 12.23
N ILE A 300 -11.34 -64.41 11.78
CA ILE A 300 -10.82 -65.79 11.79
C ILE A 300 -10.81 -66.36 13.21
N ASP A 301 -10.34 -65.57 14.18
CA ASP A 301 -10.21 -65.99 15.57
C ASP A 301 -11.55 -65.92 16.35
N ARG A 302 -12.66 -65.58 15.66
CA ARG A 302 -14.01 -65.38 16.23
C ARG A 302 -14.07 -64.41 17.41
N SER A 303 -13.04 -63.58 17.57
CA SER A 303 -12.89 -62.64 18.68
C SER A 303 -13.32 -61.22 18.32
N LEU A 304 -13.68 -60.97 17.06
CA LEU A 304 -14.17 -59.68 16.54
C LEU A 304 -15.33 -59.10 17.37
N TYR A 305 -16.34 -59.91 17.68
CA TYR A 305 -17.49 -59.46 18.46
C TYR A 305 -17.11 -59.05 19.88
N SER A 306 -16.20 -59.78 20.52
CA SER A 306 -15.68 -59.45 21.85
C SER A 306 -14.84 -58.18 21.82
N ALA A 307 -14.03 -57.97 20.78
CA ALA A 307 -13.22 -56.77 20.60
C ALA A 307 -14.07 -55.50 20.37
N LEU A 308 -15.15 -55.60 19.58
CA LEU A 308 -16.07 -54.50 19.30
C LEU A 308 -16.92 -54.10 20.51
N PHE A 309 -17.24 -55.05 21.40
CA PHE A 309 -18.08 -54.79 22.57
C PHE A 309 -17.32 -54.17 23.75
N VAL A 310 -16.01 -54.43 23.87
CA VAL A 310 -15.19 -53.93 24.98
C VAL A 310 -14.73 -52.48 24.77
N ASN A 311 -14.72 -51.98 23.52
CA ASN A 311 -14.24 -50.63 23.22
C ASN A 311 -15.20 -49.83 22.33
N ARG A 312 -15.94 -48.91 22.94
CA ARG A 312 -16.95 -48.05 22.29
C ARG A 312 -16.39 -47.21 21.13
N LEU A 313 -15.12 -46.83 21.18
CA LEU A 313 -14.46 -46.07 20.11
C LEU A 313 -14.23 -46.95 18.87
N TRP A 314 -13.86 -48.21 19.07
CA TRP A 314 -13.68 -49.17 17.97
C TRP A 314 -14.99 -49.45 17.24
N TYR A 315 -16.10 -49.64 17.98
CA TYR A 315 -17.42 -49.80 17.38
C TYR A 315 -17.79 -48.63 16.44
N HIS A 316 -17.60 -47.39 16.89
CA HIS A 316 -17.94 -46.22 16.08
C HIS A 316 -17.06 -46.06 14.82
N CYS A 317 -15.77 -46.41 14.91
CA CYS A 317 -14.86 -46.30 13.77
C CYS A 317 -15.01 -47.43 12.74
N SER A 318 -15.35 -48.66 13.19
CA SER A 318 -15.37 -49.84 12.31
C SER A 318 -16.76 -50.23 11.80
N ALA A 319 -17.85 -49.82 12.47
CA ALA A 319 -19.22 -50.10 12.04
C ALA A 319 -19.55 -49.60 10.61
N PRO A 320 -19.13 -48.39 10.16
CA PRO A 320 -19.41 -47.93 8.80
C PRO A 320 -18.66 -48.73 7.72
N ILE A 321 -17.51 -49.30 8.07
CA ILE A 321 -16.65 -50.07 7.16
C ILE A 321 -17.17 -51.51 7.04
N LEU A 322 -17.52 -52.12 8.18
CA LEU A 322 -18.13 -53.45 8.24
C LEU A 322 -19.50 -53.46 7.52
N TRP A 323 -20.36 -52.46 7.75
CA TRP A 323 -21.66 -52.39 7.08
C TRP A 323 -21.62 -52.19 5.57
N ARG A 324 -20.50 -51.70 5.01
CA ARG A 324 -20.32 -51.60 3.56
C ARG A 324 -20.02 -52.93 2.88
N ARG A 325 -19.62 -53.97 3.62
CA ARG A 325 -19.19 -55.27 3.06
C ARG A 325 -20.05 -56.46 3.53
N VAL A 326 -21.10 -56.24 4.31
CA VAL A 326 -22.09 -57.29 4.62
C VAL A 326 -23.06 -57.42 3.45
N GLU A 327 -22.86 -58.42 2.60
CA GLU A 327 -23.91 -58.90 1.71
C GLU A 327 -24.81 -59.87 2.48
N PHE A 328 -26.06 -59.46 2.68
CA PHE A 328 -27.08 -60.38 3.18
C PHE A 328 -27.50 -61.32 2.05
N PHE A 329 -27.01 -62.56 2.08
CA PHE A 329 -27.61 -63.64 1.30
C PHE A 329 -28.93 -64.03 1.94
N ASN A 330 -30.03 -63.55 1.37
CA ASN A 330 -31.36 -64.14 1.56
C ASN A 330 -31.87 -64.52 0.17
N GLU A 331 -32.04 -65.82 -0.06
CA GLU A 331 -32.45 -66.39 -1.37
C GLU A 331 -33.90 -66.11 -1.78
N ASP A 332 -34.72 -65.37 -1.01
CA ASP A 332 -36.18 -65.34 -1.23
C ASP A 332 -36.85 -63.95 -1.20
N TYR A 333 -36.22 -62.87 -1.68
CA TYR A 333 -36.92 -61.57 -1.78
C TYR A 333 -36.59 -60.78 -3.06
N GLN A 334 -37.06 -61.30 -4.20
CA GLN A 334 -37.34 -60.51 -5.40
C GLN A 334 -38.75 -59.90 -5.27
N GLN A 335 -38.88 -58.67 -4.78
CA GLN A 335 -39.93 -57.73 -5.21
C GLN A 335 -39.75 -56.32 -4.64
N ASP A 336 -39.59 -55.37 -5.56
CA ASP A 336 -39.95 -53.95 -5.48
C ASP A 336 -39.51 -53.13 -4.26
N GLN A 337 -38.44 -52.35 -4.46
CA GLN A 337 -38.60 -50.89 -4.58
C GLN A 337 -37.37 -50.25 -5.23
N CYS A 338 -37.44 -50.12 -6.55
CA CYS A 338 -36.75 -49.07 -7.28
C CYS A 338 -37.55 -47.77 -7.05
N GLU A 339 -37.20 -47.00 -6.02
CA GLU A 339 -37.32 -45.54 -5.99
C GLU A 339 -36.90 -45.00 -4.62
N LYS A 340 -36.07 -43.95 -4.65
CA LYS A 340 -35.60 -43.10 -3.54
C LYS A 340 -34.32 -43.55 -2.82
N ASN A 341 -33.22 -43.44 -3.55
CA ASN A 341 -32.07 -42.76 -2.96
C ASN A 341 -32.39 -41.27 -2.88
N ILE A 342 -32.32 -40.67 -1.68
CA ILE A 342 -31.60 -39.42 -1.37
C ILE A 342 -31.85 -39.06 0.11
N SER A 343 -30.74 -39.10 0.87
CA SER A 343 -30.36 -38.29 2.04
C SER A 343 -31.23 -38.24 3.30
N GLY A 344 -30.63 -38.68 4.40
CA GLY A 344 -30.88 -38.19 5.77
C GLY A 344 -30.10 -39.00 6.81
N PRO A 345 -29.32 -38.39 7.72
CA PRO A 345 -28.64 -39.13 8.77
C PRO A 345 -29.64 -39.55 9.84
N LEU A 346 -29.67 -40.85 10.16
CA LEU A 346 -30.34 -41.37 11.34
C LEU A 346 -29.44 -41.12 12.56
N TYR A 347 -29.88 -40.21 13.42
CA TYR A 347 -29.34 -40.03 14.76
C TYR A 347 -29.68 -41.23 15.64
N TRP A 348 -28.67 -41.84 16.26
CA TRP A 348 -28.71 -42.42 17.60
C TRP A 348 -27.35 -42.26 18.27
#